data_AF-A0A382IRG9-F1
#
_entry.id   AF-A0A382IRG9-F1
#
_cell.length_a   1.000
_cell.length_b   1.000
_cell.length_c   1.000
_cell.angle_alpha   90.00
_cell.angle_beta   90.00
_cell.angle_gamma   90.00
#
_symmetry.space_group_name_H-M   'P 1'
#
loop_
_entity.id
_entity.type
_entity.pdbx_description
1 polymer ?
#
loop_
_entity_poly.entity_id
_entity_poly.type
_entity_poly.pdbx_seq_one_letter_code
_entity_poly.pdbx_strand_id
1 'polypeptide(L)'
;MFNIGFKEEPVMSQANQQKRGELAQSVRHSFTLTDNETGESWELPTLHGSVGPKVIDIRKLYAQTGAFTYDPGFTSTASCSSEITYIDGEAGILLHRGYAIADLAKNTDFMDVCYLLLHGE
;
A
#
# COMPACT_ATOMS: atom_id res chain seq x y z
N MET A 1 19.26 6.82 -68.49
CA MET A 1 19.44 7.54 -67.20
C MET A 1 19.52 6.50 -66.09
N PHE A 2 20.39 6.74 -65.13
CA PHE A 2 21.05 5.77 -64.25
C PHE A 2 20.14 4.96 -63.30
N ASN A 3 20.60 3.74 -63.04
CA ASN A 3 20.17 2.79 -62.01
C ASN A 3 21.11 2.88 -60.78
N ILE A 4 20.57 2.78 -59.56
CA ILE A 4 21.15 2.23 -58.29
C ILE A 4 20.11 2.46 -57.17
N GLY A 5 19.70 1.55 -56.28
CA GLY A 5 20.16 0.22 -55.91
C GLY A 5 20.45 0.13 -54.39
N PHE A 6 19.56 -0.54 -53.63
CA PHE A 6 19.67 -1.06 -52.23
C PHE A 6 19.70 -0.04 -51.06
N LYS A 7 19.05 -0.29 -49.91
CA LYS A 7 19.19 -1.47 -49.03
C LYS A 7 18.03 -1.59 -47.99
N GLU A 8 17.75 -2.82 -47.56
CA GLU A 8 16.82 -3.20 -46.48
C GLU A 8 17.27 -2.74 -45.08
N GLU A 9 16.28 -2.75 -44.16
CA GLU A 9 16.21 -2.32 -42.75
C GLU A 9 17.45 -2.44 -41.82
N PRO A 10 17.44 -1.62 -40.74
CA PRO A 10 17.65 -2.19 -39.43
C PRO A 10 16.52 -1.81 -38.43
N VAL A 11 15.85 -2.84 -37.94
CA VAL A 11 15.64 -3.16 -36.51
C VAL A 11 15.45 -1.99 -35.53
N MET A 12 14.23 -1.89 -35.00
CA MET A 12 13.86 -1.43 -33.65
C MET A 12 14.76 -0.36 -32.99
N SER A 13 14.28 0.89 -33.01
CA SER A 13 14.74 1.91 -32.06
C SER A 13 14.15 1.62 -30.67
N GLN A 14 15.02 1.12 -29.78
CA GLN A 14 14.75 0.70 -28.40
C GLN A 14 14.27 1.83 -27.46
N ALA A 15 14.16 3.07 -27.93
CA ALA A 15 13.92 4.24 -27.08
C ALA A 15 12.47 4.36 -26.56
N ASN A 16 11.50 3.66 -27.14
CA ASN A 16 10.10 3.69 -26.64
C ASN A 16 9.70 2.41 -25.87
N GLN A 17 10.63 1.47 -25.69
CA GLN A 17 10.52 0.40 -24.70
C GLN A 17 11.07 0.82 -23.33
N GLN A 18 11.92 1.85 -23.28
CA GLN A 18 12.48 2.36 -22.02
C GLN A 18 11.47 3.05 -21.10
N LYS A 19 10.33 3.55 -21.61
CA LYS A 19 9.24 4.09 -20.76
C LYS A 19 8.33 3.04 -20.11
N ARG A 20 8.52 1.76 -20.39
CA ARG A 20 7.89 0.64 -19.62
C ARG A 20 8.80 0.12 -18.50
N GLY A 21 10.04 0.60 -18.42
CA GLY A 21 11.03 0.22 -17.40
C GLY A 21 11.10 1.13 -16.17
N GLU A 22 10.44 2.29 -16.16
CA GLU A 22 10.55 3.30 -15.08
C GLU A 22 9.44 3.23 -14.00
N LEU A 23 8.74 2.10 -13.88
CA LEU A 23 8.05 1.73 -12.64
C LEU A 23 8.67 0.48 -11.99
N ALA A 24 9.81 0.00 -12.50
CA ALA A 24 10.60 -1.08 -11.90
C ALA A 24 11.59 -0.56 -10.83
N GLN A 25 11.22 0.45 -10.05
CA GLN A 25 12.09 0.98 -9.00
C GLN A 25 11.31 1.49 -7.77
N SER A 26 10.62 0.58 -7.07
CA SER A 26 10.40 0.64 -5.61
C SER A 26 9.65 -0.61 -5.09
N VAL A 27 10.19 -1.81 -5.29
CA VAL A 27 9.84 -2.93 -4.39
C VAL A 27 10.91 -2.94 -3.30
N ARG A 28 10.74 -2.11 -2.26
CA ARG A 28 11.67 -2.13 -1.11
C ARG A 28 11.13 -2.88 0.09
N HIS A 29 9.82 -3.10 0.16
CA HIS A 29 9.19 -3.84 1.26
C HIS A 29 8.04 -4.69 0.69
N SER A 30 8.22 -6.02 0.71
CA SER A 30 7.24 -7.01 0.28
C SER A 30 7.31 -8.25 1.18
N PHE A 31 6.33 -9.13 1.04
CA PHE A 31 6.34 -10.50 1.54
C PHE A 31 6.16 -11.46 0.38
N THR A 32 6.85 -12.59 0.41
CA THR A 32 6.63 -13.68 -0.54
C THR A 32 5.58 -14.63 0.02
N LEU A 33 4.54 -14.92 -0.77
CA LEU A 33 3.59 -15.99 -0.52
C LEU A 33 3.91 -17.14 -1.45
N THR A 34 4.16 -18.33 -0.90
CA THR A 34 4.41 -19.54 -1.67
C THR A 34 3.30 -20.55 -1.39
N ASP A 35 2.71 -21.09 -2.45
CA ASP A 35 1.87 -22.27 -2.37
C ASP A 35 2.76 -23.52 -2.42
N ASN A 36 2.74 -24.32 -1.36
CA ASN A 36 3.57 -25.52 -1.26
C ASN A 36 3.01 -26.71 -2.06
N GLU A 37 1.75 -26.66 -2.50
CA GLU A 37 1.17 -27.72 -3.35
C GLU A 37 1.63 -27.60 -4.80
N THR A 38 1.67 -26.36 -5.31
CA THR A 38 2.05 -26.06 -6.70
C THR A 38 3.51 -25.62 -6.85
N GLY A 39 4.12 -25.09 -5.78
CA GLY A 39 5.43 -24.46 -5.80
C GLY A 39 5.43 -23.02 -6.35
N GLU A 40 4.26 -22.49 -6.71
CA GLU A 40 4.13 -21.12 -7.22
C GLU A 40 4.35 -20.10 -6.10
N SER A 41 4.89 -18.94 -6.47
CA SER A 41 5.20 -17.87 -5.51
C SER A 41 4.83 -16.50 -6.06
N TRP A 42 4.32 -15.64 -5.17
CA TRP A 42 3.89 -14.29 -5.49
C TRP A 42 4.48 -13.29 -4.50
N GLU A 43 4.87 -12.13 -5.01
CA GLU A 43 5.30 -11.00 -4.19
C GLU A 43 4.09 -10.13 -3.83
N LEU A 44 3.86 -9.98 -2.53
CA LEU A 44 2.82 -9.14 -1.96
C LEU A 44 3.45 -7.84 -1.42
N PRO A 45 3.14 -6.68 -2.00
CA PRO A 45 3.71 -5.42 -1.56
C PRO A 45 3.21 -5.04 -0.16
N THR A 46 4.01 -4.28 0.60
CA THR A 46 3.55 -3.72 1.87
C THR A 46 3.20 -2.24 1.78
N LEU A 47 2.18 -1.84 2.53
CA LEU A 47 1.75 -0.45 2.74
C LEU A 47 2.18 0.01 4.12
N HIS A 48 2.55 1.29 4.23
CA HIS A 48 3.02 1.90 5.48
C HIS A 48 2.17 3.12 5.82
N GLY A 49 1.66 3.17 7.05
CA GLY A 49 1.05 4.36 7.62
C GLY A 49 2.09 5.31 8.21
N SER A 50 1.64 6.48 8.65
CA SER A 50 2.46 7.41 9.45
C SER A 50 2.80 6.85 10.84
N VAL A 51 1.90 6.02 11.39
CA VAL A 51 2.02 5.31 12.66
C VAL A 51 1.46 3.89 12.54
N GLY A 52 1.82 3.01 13.48
CA GLY A 52 1.31 1.64 13.54
C GLY A 52 2.06 0.63 12.65
N PRO A 53 1.57 -0.61 12.58
CA PRO A 53 2.21 -1.69 11.83
C PRO A 53 2.06 -1.49 10.31
N LYS A 54 3.03 -2.01 9.55
CA LYS A 54 2.91 -2.15 8.09
C LYS A 54 1.85 -3.19 7.73
N VAL A 55 1.22 -3.04 6.57
CA VAL A 55 0.12 -3.89 6.10
C VAL A 55 0.55 -4.62 4.82
N ILE A 56 0.17 -5.89 4.66
CA ILE A 56 0.39 -6.64 3.41
C ILE A 56 -0.79 -6.39 2.49
N ASP A 57 -0.55 -5.92 1.26
CA ASP A 57 -1.59 -5.68 0.29
C ASP A 57 -2.01 -6.97 -0.43
N ILE A 58 -3.17 -7.49 -0.05
CA ILE A 58 -3.76 -8.70 -0.61
C ILE A 58 -4.87 -8.43 -1.64
N ARG A 59 -5.03 -7.19 -2.12
CA ARG A 59 -6.13 -6.83 -3.05
C ARG A 59 -6.13 -7.65 -4.35
N LYS A 60 -4.96 -8.13 -4.77
CA LYS A 60 -4.79 -8.96 -5.98
C LYS A 60 -4.69 -10.45 -5.69
N LEU A 61 -4.74 -10.87 -4.42
CA LEU A 61 -4.48 -12.25 -3.99
C LEU A 61 -5.36 -13.24 -4.75
N TYR A 62 -6.68 -13.10 -4.67
CA TYR A 62 -7.61 -14.03 -5.31
C TYR A 62 -7.41 -14.10 -6.83
N ALA A 63 -7.15 -12.98 -7.50
CA ALA A 63 -6.92 -12.95 -8.94
C ALA A 63 -5.60 -13.63 -9.35
N GLN A 64 -4.63 -13.69 -8.45
CA GLN A 64 -3.32 -14.29 -8.70
C GLN A 64 -3.25 -15.77 -8.30
N THR A 65 -3.93 -16.15 -7.21
CA THR A 65 -3.78 -17.48 -6.59
C THR A 65 -5.06 -18.30 -6.59
N GLY A 66 -6.22 -17.69 -6.84
CA GLY A 66 -7.53 -18.33 -6.63
C GLY A 66 -7.90 -18.57 -5.16
N ALA A 67 -7.08 -18.09 -4.21
CA ALA A 67 -7.29 -18.28 -2.77
C ALA A 67 -7.85 -17.04 -2.08
N PHE A 68 -8.55 -17.26 -0.96
CA PHE A 68 -8.99 -16.22 -0.04
C PHE A 68 -8.23 -16.30 1.28
N THR A 69 -8.12 -15.17 1.97
CA THR A 69 -7.76 -15.15 3.38
C THR A 69 -8.97 -15.53 4.23
N TYR A 70 -8.75 -16.31 5.28
CA TYR A 70 -9.78 -16.64 6.26
C TYR A 70 -9.39 -16.04 7.62
N ASP A 71 -10.05 -14.93 7.99
CA ASP A 71 -9.81 -14.21 9.24
C ASP A 71 -11.16 -13.82 9.88
N PRO A 72 -11.84 -14.77 10.55
CA PRO A 72 -13.10 -14.49 11.24
C PRO A 72 -12.91 -13.40 12.30
N GLY A 73 -13.62 -12.28 12.15
CA GLY A 73 -13.52 -11.15 13.07
C GLY A 73 -12.45 -10.12 12.70
N PHE A 74 -11.76 -10.26 11.57
CA PHE A 74 -10.81 -9.28 11.03
C PHE A 74 -9.68 -8.91 12.00
N THR A 75 -9.20 -9.88 12.78
CA THR A 75 -8.18 -9.65 13.81
C THR A 75 -6.84 -9.23 13.23
N SER A 76 -6.54 -9.64 11.99
CA SER A 76 -5.30 -9.39 11.28
C SER A 76 -5.53 -8.68 9.93
N THR A 77 -6.72 -8.14 9.72
CA THR A 77 -7.13 -7.52 8.46
C THR A 77 -7.39 -6.03 8.64
N ALA A 78 -6.56 -5.20 8.00
CA ALA A 78 -6.82 -3.76 7.91
C ALA A 78 -7.90 -3.48 6.86
N SER A 79 -9.09 -3.07 7.29
CA SER A 79 -10.25 -2.85 6.41
C SER A 79 -10.21 -1.51 5.66
N CYS A 80 -9.56 -0.50 6.24
CA CYS A 80 -9.46 0.84 5.66
C CYS A 80 -8.17 1.55 6.07
N SER A 81 -7.85 2.63 5.36
CA SER A 81 -6.92 3.65 5.82
C SER A 81 -7.72 4.74 6.54
N SER A 82 -7.20 5.24 7.66
CA SER A 82 -7.87 6.27 8.47
C SER A 82 -6.86 7.26 9.06
N GLU A 83 -7.27 8.51 9.17
CA GLU A 83 -6.50 9.62 9.76
C GLU A 83 -7.17 10.15 11.04
N ILE A 84 -8.20 9.45 11.54
CA ILE A 84 -9.05 9.96 12.64
C ILE A 84 -8.46 9.63 14.01
N THR A 85 -8.22 8.34 14.27
CA THR A 85 -7.80 7.86 15.58
C THR A 85 -6.71 6.80 15.44
N TYR A 86 -5.70 6.87 16.29
CA TYR A 86 -4.68 5.83 16.44
C TYR A 86 -4.67 5.32 17.88
N ILE A 87 -4.51 4.00 18.04
CA ILE A 87 -4.45 3.31 19.33
C ILE A 87 -3.24 2.39 19.34
N ASP A 88 -2.45 2.47 20.40
CA ASP A 88 -1.44 1.47 20.76
C ASP A 88 -1.69 1.05 22.22
N GLY A 89 -2.26 -0.14 22.39
CA GLY A 89 -2.63 -0.65 23.71
C GLY A 89 -1.43 -1.04 24.58
N GLU A 90 -0.33 -1.46 23.98
CA GLU A 90 0.89 -1.84 24.71
C GLU A 90 1.62 -0.59 25.22
N ALA A 91 1.70 0.45 24.40
CA ALA A 91 2.31 1.71 24.77
C ALA A 91 1.37 2.66 25.54
N GLY A 92 0.07 2.35 25.63
CA GLY A 92 -0.93 3.20 26.27
C GLY A 92 -1.21 4.50 25.51
N ILE A 93 -1.10 4.47 24.18
CA ILE A 93 -1.29 5.64 23.31
C ILE A 93 -2.72 5.63 22.74
N LEU A 94 -3.40 6.78 22.87
CA LEU A 94 -4.67 7.06 22.18
C LEU A 94 -4.61 8.48 21.63
N LEU A 95 -4.71 8.60 20.31
CA LEU A 95 -4.62 9.86 19.58
C LEU A 95 -5.90 10.15 18.80
N HIS A 96 -6.38 11.40 18.82
CA HIS A 96 -7.38 11.92 17.88
C HIS A 96 -6.77 13.00 17.02
N ARG A 97 -6.78 12.84 15.69
CA ARG A 97 -6.10 13.73 14.73
C ARG A 97 -4.64 14.04 15.11
N GLY A 98 -3.96 13.06 15.71
CA GLY A 98 -2.58 13.19 16.18
C GLY A 98 -2.40 13.78 17.58
N TYR A 99 -3.43 14.34 18.20
CA TYR A 99 -3.38 14.86 19.57
C TYR A 99 -3.63 13.77 20.60
N ALA A 100 -2.84 13.74 21.67
CA ALA A 100 -3.05 12.80 22.77
C ALA A 100 -4.39 13.07 23.47
N ILE A 101 -5.14 12.00 23.73
CA ILE A 101 -6.46 12.11 24.38
C ILE A 101 -6.40 12.84 25.73
N ALA A 102 -5.29 12.66 26.47
CA ALA A 102 -5.08 13.29 27.77
C ALA A 102 -4.93 14.82 27.66
N ASP A 103 -4.41 15.31 26.54
CA ASP A 103 -4.25 16.75 26.30
C ASP A 103 -5.59 17.36 25.86
N LEU A 104 -6.32 16.68 24.97
CA LEU A 104 -7.66 17.10 24.56
C LEU A 104 -8.61 17.16 25.77
N ALA A 105 -8.61 16.14 26.62
CA ALA A 105 -9.49 16.08 27.79
C ALA A 105 -9.20 17.15 28.85
N LYS A 106 -7.97 17.69 28.90
CA LYS A 106 -7.58 18.74 29.86
C LYS A 106 -7.79 20.14 29.32
N ASN A 107 -7.66 20.32 28.01
CA ASN A 107 -7.52 21.65 27.40
C ASN A 107 -8.62 22.00 26.39
N THR A 108 -9.57 21.11 26.13
CA THR A 108 -10.53 21.25 25.04
C THR A 108 -11.92 20.75 25.45
N ASP A 109 -12.96 21.44 24.96
CA ASP A 109 -14.35 21.04 25.19
C ASP A 109 -14.84 20.03 24.15
N PHE A 110 -15.90 19.29 24.48
CA PHE A 110 -16.44 18.23 23.62
C PHE A 110 -16.79 18.71 22.21
N MET A 111 -17.37 19.90 22.06
CA MET A 111 -17.77 20.43 20.75
C MET A 111 -16.58 20.70 19.84
N ASP A 112 -15.47 21.18 20.40
CA ASP A 112 -14.23 21.43 19.65
C ASP A 112 -13.59 20.10 19.23
N VAL A 113 -13.64 19.08 20.08
CA VAL A 113 -13.20 17.72 19.70
C VAL A 113 -14.07 17.15 18.58
N CYS A 114 -15.39 17.34 18.63
CA CYS A 114 -16.26 16.93 17.53
C CYS A 114 -15.90 17.64 16.22
N TYR A 115 -15.63 18.95 16.29
CA TYR A 115 -15.20 19.72 15.13
C TYR A 115 -13.89 19.18 14.56
N LEU A 116 -12.87 18.98 15.41
CA LEU A 116 -11.57 18.38 15.05
C LEU A 116 -11.73 17.01 14.37
N LEU A 117 -12.59 16.14 14.91
CA LEU A 117 -12.81 14.82 14.32
C LEU A 117 -13.46 14.89 12.93
N LEU A 118 -14.41 15.80 12.73
CA LEU A 118 -15.13 15.97 11.46
C LEU A 118 -14.29 16.70 10.39
N HIS A 119 -13.53 17.71 10.79
CA HIS A 119 -12.88 18.65 9.88
C HIS A 119 -11.36 18.47 9.77
N GLY A 120 -10.73 17.83 10.76
CA GLY A 120 -9.30 17.51 10.75
C GLY A 120 -8.41 18.54 11.47
N GLU A 121 -8.90 19.76 11.67
CA GLU A 121 -8.26 20.87 12.39
C GLU A 121 -9.32 21.80 13.00
#